data_AF-A0A4Q6A7H7-F1
#
_entry.id   AF-A0A4Q6A7H7-F1
#
_cell.length_a   1.000
_cell.length_b   1.000
_cell.length_c   1.000
_cell.angle_alpha   90.00
_cell.angle_beta   90.00
_cell.angle_gamma   90.00
#
_symmetry.space_group_name_H-M   'P 1'
#
loop_
_entity.id
_entity.type
_entity.pdbx_description
1 polymer ?
#
loop_
_entity_poly.entity_id
_entity_poly.type
_entity_poly.pdbx_seq_one_letter_code
_entity_poly.pdbx_strand_id
1 'polypeptide(L)'
;PVTFPANSEEKPGAYTGKTITAIFDPVYDGKSGLEYFRDRMGYRLVLREAKATESVTQKGTLKFQGKIQNVGFGNIVNKKKVSVVLKSADGSNTYTAVTNLDARDWLTAENGNTRADNKRAWRALNFAIKMSAFGNVPAGHYDIYLKINDPKEQSVNKRCIRFANNGDSWNADLGANLIGSTTVK
;
A
#
# COMPACT_ATOMS: atom_id res chain seq x y z
N PRO A 1 25.86 38.18 -11.48
CA PRO A 1 26.20 37.22 -12.55
C PRO A 1 27.06 36.08 -11.98
N VAL A 2 26.51 34.87 -11.92
CA VAL A 2 27.24 33.70 -11.44
C VAL A 2 28.16 33.24 -12.57
N THR A 3 29.47 33.33 -12.35
CA THR A 3 30.49 32.88 -13.30
C THR A 3 30.71 31.38 -13.10
N PHE A 4 30.50 30.57 -14.14
CA PHE A 4 30.80 29.14 -14.10
C PHE A 4 32.30 28.91 -14.28
N PRO A 5 32.99 28.15 -13.40
CA PRO A 5 34.40 27.84 -13.56
C PRO A 5 34.54 26.56 -14.40
N ALA A 6 34.17 26.63 -15.68
CA ALA A 6 34.41 25.52 -16.60
C ALA A 6 35.50 25.96 -17.58
N ASN A 7 36.75 25.60 -17.29
CA ASN A 7 37.72 25.38 -18.37
C ASN A 7 37.46 23.97 -18.93
N SER A 8 37.73 23.76 -20.21
CA SER A 8 37.43 22.54 -20.99
C SER A 8 38.16 21.26 -20.54
N GLU A 9 38.59 21.19 -19.28
CA GLU A 9 39.24 20.03 -18.66
C GLU A 9 38.33 19.44 -17.57
N GLU A 10 37.91 18.20 -17.75
CA GLU A 10 37.27 17.44 -16.68
C GLU A 10 38.33 17.04 -15.64
N LYS A 11 38.36 17.75 -14.51
CA LYS A 11 39.19 17.37 -13.36
C LYS A 11 38.38 16.46 -12.44
N PRO A 12 38.77 15.20 -12.22
CA PRO A 12 38.10 14.36 -11.25
C PRO A 12 38.32 14.95 -9.85
N GLY A 13 37.26 15.50 -9.26
CA GLY A 13 37.26 15.91 -7.86
C GLY A 13 37.32 14.68 -6.97
N ALA A 14 38.16 14.70 -5.93
CA ALA A 14 38.14 13.65 -4.92
C ALA A 14 36.75 13.61 -4.28
N TYR A 15 36.15 12.42 -4.19
CA TYR A 15 34.87 12.23 -3.52
C TYR A 15 35.01 12.59 -2.03
N THR A 16 34.40 13.70 -1.62
CA THR A 16 34.38 14.18 -0.22
C THR A 16 33.13 13.73 0.55
N GLY A 17 32.27 12.93 -0.08
CA GLY A 17 31.03 12.45 0.50
C GLY A 17 31.21 11.26 1.46
N LYS A 18 30.12 10.90 2.14
CA LYS A 18 30.07 9.70 2.98
C LYS A 18 29.83 8.47 2.12
N THR A 19 30.79 7.54 2.09
CA THR A 19 30.57 6.22 1.51
C THR A 19 29.48 5.48 2.28
N ILE A 20 28.39 5.15 1.60
CA ILE A 20 27.32 4.31 2.11
C ILE A 20 27.32 2.98 1.37
N THR A 21 27.19 1.88 2.10
CA THR A 21 27.02 0.57 1.50
C THR A 21 25.65 0.51 0.83
N ALA A 22 25.62 0.26 -0.48
CA ALA A 22 24.39 -0.01 -1.18
C ALA A 22 23.73 -1.27 -0.61
N ILE A 23 22.44 -1.18 -0.26
CA ILE A 23 21.69 -2.32 0.24
C ILE A 23 21.24 -3.12 -0.97
N PHE A 24 21.86 -4.27 -1.18
CA PHE A 24 21.43 -5.23 -2.19
C PHE A 24 20.07 -5.84 -1.80
N ASP A 25 19.13 -5.85 -2.75
CA ASP A 25 17.83 -6.47 -2.61
C ASP A 25 17.78 -7.71 -3.53
N PRO A 26 17.79 -8.93 -2.98
CA PRO A 26 17.84 -10.16 -3.77
C PRO A 26 16.70 -10.32 -4.78
N VAL A 27 15.57 -9.62 -4.60
CA VAL A 27 14.46 -9.61 -5.57
C VAL A 27 14.89 -9.08 -6.94
N TYR A 28 15.94 -8.26 -6.97
CA TYR A 28 16.48 -7.65 -8.19
C TYR A 28 17.80 -8.29 -8.63
N ASP A 29 18.15 -9.46 -8.10
CA ASP A 29 19.29 -10.22 -8.61
C ASP A 29 19.08 -10.59 -10.08
N GLY A 30 20.08 -10.33 -10.93
CA GLY A 30 19.97 -10.48 -12.38
C GLY A 30 19.00 -9.51 -13.09
N LYS A 31 18.43 -8.52 -12.40
CA LYS A 31 17.58 -7.47 -13.00
C LYS A 31 18.39 -6.26 -13.43
N SER A 32 17.89 -5.54 -14.43
CA SER A 32 18.48 -4.28 -14.85
C SER A 32 18.25 -3.16 -13.83
N GLY A 33 19.14 -2.16 -13.82
CA GLY A 33 18.94 -0.95 -13.02
C GLY A 33 17.61 -0.25 -13.36
N LEU A 34 17.18 -0.27 -14.62
CA LEU A 34 15.90 0.32 -15.03
C LEU A 34 14.71 -0.39 -14.40
N GLU A 35 14.71 -1.73 -14.33
CA GLU A 35 13.67 -2.48 -13.62
C GLU A 35 13.64 -2.13 -12.13
N TYR A 36 14.81 -2.05 -11.49
CA TYR A 36 14.93 -1.64 -10.09
C TYR A 36 14.35 -0.24 -9.84
N PHE A 37 14.68 0.74 -10.66
CA PHE A 37 14.16 2.09 -10.52
C PHE A 37 12.67 2.17 -10.81
N ARG A 38 12.19 1.54 -11.90
CA ARG A 38 10.77 1.54 -12.28
C ARG A 38 9.90 0.97 -11.17
N ASP A 39 10.30 -0.15 -10.58
CA ASP A 39 9.47 -0.88 -9.62
C ASP A 39 9.43 -0.20 -8.23
N ARG A 40 10.37 0.73 -7.98
CA ARG A 40 10.55 1.42 -6.69
C ARG A 40 10.33 2.93 -6.78
N MET A 41 10.07 3.49 -7.96
CA MET A 41 9.80 4.91 -8.12
C MET A 41 8.51 5.32 -7.38
N GLY A 42 8.56 6.42 -6.65
CA GLY A 42 7.44 6.88 -5.83
C GLY A 42 7.16 5.94 -4.64
N TYR A 43 5.90 5.85 -4.22
CA TYR A 43 5.50 4.89 -3.19
C TYR A 43 5.16 3.54 -3.83
N ARG A 44 5.44 2.45 -3.13
CA ARG A 44 5.11 1.09 -3.57
C ARG A 44 4.68 0.25 -2.37
N LEU A 45 3.38 0.04 -2.22
CA LEU A 45 2.83 -0.62 -1.04
C LEU A 45 2.74 -2.14 -1.24
N VAL A 46 3.28 -2.91 -0.29
CA VAL A 46 3.19 -4.37 -0.24
C VAL A 46 2.53 -4.79 1.06
N LEU A 47 1.45 -5.57 0.99
CA LEU A 47 0.85 -6.22 2.15
C LEU A 47 1.74 -7.38 2.59
N ARG A 48 2.17 -7.38 3.85
CA ARG A 48 3.06 -8.39 4.44
C ARG A 48 2.33 -9.36 5.35
N GLU A 49 1.36 -8.87 6.10
CA GLU A 49 0.50 -9.69 6.96
C GLU A 49 -0.94 -9.23 6.84
N ALA A 50 -1.85 -10.19 6.87
CA ALA A 50 -3.28 -9.96 6.81
C ALA A 50 -4.02 -10.97 7.69
N LYS A 51 -4.74 -10.47 8.69
CA LYS A 51 -5.57 -11.25 9.59
C LYS A 51 -6.89 -10.52 9.78
N ALA A 52 -7.93 -10.99 9.09
CA ALA A 52 -9.30 -10.52 9.28
C ALA A 52 -10.01 -11.36 10.34
N THR A 53 -11.02 -10.79 10.99
CA THR A 53 -11.96 -11.61 11.78
C THR A 53 -12.66 -12.59 10.85
N GLU A 54 -12.52 -13.89 11.11
CA GLU A 54 -13.13 -14.95 10.29
C GLU A 54 -14.66 -14.86 10.23
N SER A 55 -15.30 -14.46 11.33
CA SER A 55 -16.74 -14.26 11.37
C SER A 55 -17.16 -13.09 12.27
N VAL A 56 -18.16 -12.33 11.82
CA VAL A 56 -18.67 -11.15 12.50
C VAL A 56 -20.19 -11.14 12.49
N THR A 57 -20.82 -10.73 13.58
CA THR A 57 -22.28 -10.57 13.58
C THR A 57 -22.70 -9.28 12.87
N GLN A 58 -23.91 -9.20 12.33
CA GLN A 58 -24.42 -7.97 11.67
C GLN A 58 -24.38 -6.70 12.55
N LYS A 59 -24.37 -6.85 13.88
CA LYS A 59 -24.22 -5.75 14.85
C LYS A 59 -22.81 -5.67 15.46
N GLY A 60 -21.91 -6.54 15.02
CA GLY A 60 -20.55 -6.68 15.52
C GLY A 60 -19.58 -5.65 14.96
N THR A 61 -18.30 -5.93 15.13
CA THR A 61 -17.19 -5.10 14.64
C THR A 61 -16.26 -5.96 13.81
N LEU A 62 -16.09 -5.62 12.54
CA LEU A 62 -15.09 -6.21 11.67
C LEU A 62 -13.73 -5.68 12.08
N LYS A 63 -12.81 -6.57 12.48
CA LYS A 63 -11.44 -6.22 12.83
C LYS A 63 -10.50 -6.77 11.77
N PHE A 64 -9.47 -6.00 11.48
CA PHE A 64 -8.37 -6.41 10.64
C PHE A 64 -7.07 -6.02 11.31
N GLN A 65 -6.14 -6.96 11.38
CA GLN A 65 -4.78 -6.77 11.86
C GLN A 65 -3.82 -7.15 10.74
N GLY A 66 -3.01 -6.20 10.31
CA GLY A 66 -2.10 -6.43 9.20
C GLY A 66 -0.85 -5.57 9.28
N LYS A 67 0.06 -5.90 8.38
CA LYS A 67 1.33 -5.20 8.19
C LYS A 67 1.48 -4.85 6.73
N ILE A 68 1.82 -3.60 6.47
CA ILE A 68 2.09 -3.09 5.13
C ILE A 68 3.48 -2.48 5.09
N GLN A 69 4.17 -2.60 3.96
CA GLN A 69 5.49 -2.03 3.77
C GLN A 69 5.47 -1.15 2.53
N ASN A 70 6.00 0.07 2.64
CA ASN A 70 6.33 0.88 1.48
C ASN A 70 7.75 0.54 1.03
N VAL A 71 7.86 -0.19 -0.09
CA VAL A 71 9.14 -0.60 -0.69
C VAL A 71 9.64 0.38 -1.77
N GLY A 72 8.90 1.48 -1.99
CA GLY A 72 9.27 2.54 -2.90
C GLY A 72 10.22 3.57 -2.27
N PHE A 73 10.78 4.43 -3.11
CA PHE A 73 11.68 5.53 -2.71
C PHE A 73 10.94 6.71 -2.09
N GLY A 74 9.66 6.89 -2.40
CA GLY A 74 8.84 8.01 -1.98
C GLY A 74 7.78 7.64 -0.96
N ASN A 75 7.41 8.63 -0.14
CA ASN A 75 6.26 8.54 0.76
C ASN A 75 4.98 9.00 0.07
N ILE A 76 3.83 8.58 0.60
CA ILE A 76 2.55 9.20 0.24
C ILE A 76 2.48 10.55 0.95
N VAL A 77 2.44 11.65 0.18
CA VAL A 77 2.41 13.03 0.74
C VAL A 77 0.97 13.55 0.82
N ASN A 78 0.19 13.35 -0.24
CA ASN A 78 -1.17 13.83 -0.32
C ASN A 78 -2.12 12.89 0.44
N LYS A 79 -3.03 13.46 1.24
CA LYS A 79 -4.08 12.70 1.94
C LYS A 79 -4.84 11.80 0.96
N LYS A 80 -5.22 10.62 1.43
CA LYS A 80 -6.01 9.63 0.68
C LYS A 80 -7.27 9.30 1.45
N LYS A 81 -8.33 8.94 0.72
CA LYS A 81 -9.49 8.29 1.31
C LYS A 81 -9.20 6.80 1.35
N VAL A 82 -9.19 6.24 2.56
CA VAL A 82 -8.99 4.80 2.78
C VAL A 82 -10.32 4.20 3.24
N SER A 83 -10.87 3.30 2.45
CA SER A 83 -12.15 2.63 2.72
C SER A 83 -12.02 1.12 2.60
N VAL A 84 -12.84 0.40 3.36
CA VAL A 84 -13.01 -1.04 3.26
C VAL A 84 -14.26 -1.31 2.44
N VAL A 85 -14.18 -2.23 1.50
CA VAL A 85 -15.29 -2.69 0.68
C VAL A 85 -15.50 -4.19 0.95
N LEU A 86 -16.69 -4.56 1.41
CA LEU A 86 -17.14 -5.94 1.45
C LEU A 86 -17.81 -6.26 0.12
N LYS A 87 -17.31 -7.27 -0.58
CA LYS A 87 -17.95 -7.79 -1.80
C LYS A 87 -18.50 -9.17 -1.49
N SER A 88 -19.78 -9.39 -1.76
CA SER A 88 -20.40 -10.71 -1.60
C SER A 88 -19.70 -11.73 -2.50
N ALA A 89 -19.52 -12.95 -2.02
CA ALA A 89 -18.85 -14.02 -2.77
C ALA A 89 -19.58 -14.37 -4.09
N ASP A 90 -20.90 -14.20 -4.13
CA ASP A 90 -21.71 -14.34 -5.36
C ASP A 90 -21.57 -13.14 -6.34
N GLY A 91 -20.81 -12.11 -5.95
CA GLY A 91 -20.58 -10.91 -6.73
C GLY A 91 -21.75 -9.93 -6.79
N SER A 92 -22.89 -10.23 -6.15
CA SER A 92 -24.15 -9.49 -6.31
C SER A 92 -24.12 -8.09 -5.71
N ASN A 93 -23.42 -7.91 -4.60
CA ASN A 93 -23.50 -6.71 -3.77
C ASN A 93 -22.14 -6.27 -3.22
N THR A 94 -22.00 -4.95 -3.03
CA THR A 94 -20.84 -4.35 -2.38
C THR A 94 -21.26 -3.36 -1.29
N TYR A 95 -20.54 -3.35 -0.19
CA TYR A 95 -20.80 -2.48 0.96
C TYR A 95 -19.51 -1.77 1.35
N THR A 96 -19.53 -0.44 1.45
CA THR A 96 -18.33 0.35 1.69
C THR A 96 -18.41 1.12 2.99
N ALA A 97 -17.35 1.06 3.80
CA ALA A 97 -17.18 1.90 4.97
C ALA A 97 -15.83 2.64 4.91
N VAL A 98 -15.84 3.91 5.30
CA VAL A 98 -14.61 4.73 5.37
C VAL A 98 -13.88 4.42 6.68
N THR A 99 -12.55 4.31 6.60
CA THR A 99 -11.68 4.09 7.75
C THR A 99 -11.09 5.41 8.25
N ASN A 100 -10.48 5.37 9.44
CA ASN A 100 -9.65 6.46 9.97
C ASN A 100 -8.16 6.31 9.61
N LEU A 101 -7.79 5.34 8.76
CA LEU A 101 -6.40 5.12 8.36
C LEU A 101 -5.89 6.29 7.52
N ASP A 102 -4.64 6.69 7.77
CA ASP A 102 -3.93 7.64 6.93
C ASP A 102 -2.81 6.93 6.17
N ALA A 103 -2.93 6.86 4.84
CA ALA A 103 -1.91 6.23 4.00
C ALA A 103 -0.54 6.93 4.07
N ARG A 104 -0.49 8.18 4.58
CA ARG A 104 0.75 8.92 4.81
C ARG A 104 1.60 8.33 5.94
N ASP A 105 1.00 7.54 6.84
CA ASP A 105 1.71 6.85 7.92
C ASP A 105 2.51 5.64 7.42
N TRP A 106 2.27 5.20 6.17
CA TRP A 106 2.98 4.09 5.54
C TRP A 106 4.30 4.55 4.92
N LEU A 107 5.16 5.09 5.78
CA LEU A 107 6.46 5.61 5.41
C LEU A 107 7.39 4.51 4.91
N THR A 108 8.25 4.86 3.95
CA THR A 108 9.39 4.03 3.53
C THR A 108 10.40 3.86 4.68
N ALA A 109 11.35 2.94 4.50
CA ALA A 109 12.40 2.69 5.49
C ALA A 109 13.37 3.88 5.56
N GLU A 110 13.59 4.45 6.76
CA GLU A 110 14.49 5.60 6.96
C GLU A 110 15.94 5.32 6.52
N ASN A 111 16.39 4.08 6.68
CA ASN A 111 17.73 3.64 6.28
C ASN A 111 17.78 3.11 4.83
N GLY A 112 16.71 3.25 4.06
CA GLY A 112 16.61 2.73 2.68
C GLY A 112 16.48 1.20 2.57
N ASN A 113 16.52 0.45 3.69
CA ASN A 113 16.40 -1.01 3.65
C ASN A 113 14.94 -1.43 3.50
N THR A 114 14.49 -1.63 2.26
CA THR A 114 13.11 -2.04 1.96
C THR A 114 12.92 -3.54 1.78
N ARG A 115 13.95 -4.35 2.12
CA ARG A 115 13.85 -5.81 2.02
C ARG A 115 12.70 -6.35 2.86
N ALA A 116 12.16 -7.50 2.46
CA ALA A 116 11.01 -8.12 3.12
C ALA A 116 11.32 -8.55 4.57
N ASP A 117 12.56 -8.97 4.83
CA ASP A 117 13.06 -9.38 6.15
C ASP A 117 13.22 -8.20 7.13
N ASN A 118 13.29 -6.95 6.65
CA ASN A 118 13.32 -5.77 7.49
C ASN A 118 11.94 -5.45 8.08
N LYS A 119 11.54 -6.21 9.10
CA LYS A 119 10.26 -6.02 9.81
C LYS A 119 10.12 -4.63 10.47
N ARG A 120 11.23 -3.91 10.72
CA ARG A 120 11.19 -2.52 11.22
C ARG A 120 10.65 -1.52 10.18
N ALA A 121 10.72 -1.87 8.90
CA ALA A 121 10.11 -1.09 7.81
C ALA A 121 8.62 -1.40 7.63
N TRP A 122 8.07 -2.37 8.35
CA TRP A 122 6.64 -2.66 8.28
C TRP A 122 5.87 -1.63 9.12
N ARG A 123 4.68 -1.29 8.65
CA ARG A 123 3.77 -0.31 9.23
C ARG A 123 2.45 -0.99 9.54
N ALA A 124 1.74 -0.48 10.53
CA ALA A 124 0.45 -1.04 10.92
C ALA A 124 -0.60 -0.77 9.84
N LEU A 125 -1.36 -1.81 9.49
CA LEU A 125 -2.60 -1.71 8.74
C LEU A 125 -3.68 -2.35 9.61
N ASN A 126 -4.17 -1.60 10.59
CA ASN A 126 -5.12 -2.09 11.57
C ASN A 126 -6.38 -1.24 11.54
N PHE A 127 -7.55 -1.86 11.47
CA PHE A 127 -8.82 -1.15 11.61
C PHE A 127 -9.84 -1.99 12.38
N ALA A 128 -10.80 -1.29 12.98
CA ALA A 128 -11.98 -1.86 13.60
C ALA A 128 -13.18 -1.04 13.16
N ILE A 129 -14.09 -1.64 12.39
CA ILE A 129 -15.24 -0.95 11.81
C ILE A 129 -16.50 -1.64 12.30
N LYS A 130 -17.42 -0.89 12.90
CA LYS A 130 -18.75 -1.41 13.26
C LYS A 130 -19.49 -1.79 11.98
N MET A 131 -20.15 -2.95 11.98
CA MET A 131 -20.88 -3.42 10.79
C MET A 131 -21.97 -2.43 10.33
N SER A 132 -22.54 -1.64 11.26
CA SER A 132 -23.47 -0.57 10.94
C SER A 132 -22.91 0.52 10.00
N ALA A 133 -21.59 0.72 9.94
CA ALA A 133 -20.97 1.68 9.03
C ALA A 133 -21.00 1.22 7.56
N PHE A 134 -21.24 -0.06 7.32
CA PHE A 134 -21.45 -0.64 5.99
C PHE A 134 -22.93 -0.63 5.58
N GLY A 135 -23.84 -0.19 6.46
CA GLY A 135 -25.28 -0.25 6.25
C GLY A 135 -25.87 -1.62 6.64
N ASN A 136 -26.88 -2.08 5.90
CA ASN A 136 -27.49 -3.38 6.13
C ASN A 136 -26.78 -4.45 5.30
N VAL A 137 -25.84 -5.17 5.93
CA VAL A 137 -25.08 -6.26 5.32
C VAL A 137 -25.76 -7.59 5.67
N PRO A 138 -26.34 -8.32 4.69
CA PRO A 138 -26.91 -9.65 4.92
C PRO A 138 -25.90 -10.65 5.48
N ALA A 139 -26.40 -11.73 6.08
CA ALA A 139 -25.55 -12.87 6.42
C ALA A 139 -25.02 -13.53 5.13
N GLY A 140 -23.76 -13.95 5.14
CA GLY A 140 -23.10 -14.49 3.96
C GLY A 140 -21.58 -14.44 4.03
N HIS A 141 -20.93 -14.92 2.96
CA HIS A 141 -19.48 -14.85 2.81
C HIS A 141 -19.07 -13.62 2.00
N TYR A 142 -18.07 -12.90 2.48
CA TYR A 142 -17.61 -11.65 1.91
C TYR A 142 -16.10 -11.62 1.77
N ASP A 143 -15.65 -11.21 0.59
CA ASP A 143 -14.29 -10.75 0.38
C ASP A 143 -14.12 -9.33 0.93
N ILE A 144 -12.99 -9.07 1.56
CA ILE A 144 -12.63 -7.78 2.14
C ILE A 144 -11.60 -7.13 1.23
N TYR A 145 -11.95 -5.99 0.67
CA TYR A 145 -11.06 -5.16 -0.14
C TYR A 145 -10.69 -3.86 0.58
N LEU A 146 -9.42 -3.47 0.48
CA LEU A 146 -8.95 -2.14 0.87
C LEU A 146 -8.81 -1.26 -0.36
N LYS A 147 -9.53 -0.14 -0.35
CA LYS A 147 -9.49 0.88 -1.38
C LYS A 147 -8.81 2.12 -0.85
N ILE A 148 -7.84 2.61 -1.62
CA ILE A 148 -7.08 3.81 -1.30
C ILE A 148 -7.11 4.70 -2.55
N ASN A 149 -7.79 5.83 -2.49
CA ASN A 149 -7.94 6.72 -3.64
C ASN A 149 -7.82 8.20 -3.26
N ASP A 150 -7.73 9.06 -4.27
CA ASP A 150 -7.77 10.49 -4.04
C ASP A 150 -9.10 10.91 -3.38
N PRO A 151 -9.09 11.73 -2.32
CA PRO A 151 -10.33 12.12 -1.62
C PRO A 151 -11.35 12.84 -2.51
N LYS A 152 -10.90 13.50 -3.59
CA LYS A 152 -11.77 14.23 -4.53
C LYS A 152 -12.20 13.37 -5.71
N GLU A 153 -11.65 12.17 -5.87
CA GLU A 153 -12.04 11.27 -6.96
C GLU A 153 -13.48 10.77 -6.76
N GLN A 154 -14.29 10.94 -7.80
CA GLN A 154 -15.70 10.53 -7.81
C GLN A 154 -15.93 9.26 -8.64
N SER A 155 -15.00 8.93 -9.55
CA SER A 155 -15.07 7.69 -10.32
C SER A 155 -14.92 6.49 -9.40
N VAL A 156 -15.58 5.38 -9.75
CA VAL A 156 -15.51 4.17 -8.95
C VAL A 156 -14.07 3.67 -8.85
N ASN A 157 -13.31 3.53 -9.94
CA ASN A 157 -12.04 2.79 -9.91
C ASN A 157 -10.81 3.59 -10.35
N LYS A 158 -10.94 4.90 -10.56
CA LYS A 158 -9.81 5.75 -10.99
C LYS A 158 -8.99 6.25 -9.80
N ARG A 159 -7.73 6.63 -10.08
CA ARG A 159 -6.79 7.20 -9.10
C ARG A 159 -6.68 6.40 -7.80
N CYS A 160 -6.80 5.08 -7.91
CA CYS A 160 -6.69 4.15 -6.81
C CYS A 160 -5.26 3.60 -6.72
N ILE A 161 -4.80 3.30 -5.51
CA ILE A 161 -3.47 2.72 -5.26
C ILE A 161 -3.59 1.20 -5.24
N ARG A 162 -2.90 0.56 -6.20
CA ARG A 162 -2.74 -0.91 -6.28
C ARG A 162 -1.51 -1.36 -5.48
N PHE A 163 -1.65 -2.44 -4.74
CA PHE A 163 -0.56 -3.10 -4.04
C PHE A 163 0.38 -3.82 -5.00
N ALA A 164 1.63 -3.94 -4.58
CA ALA A 164 2.72 -4.59 -5.30
C ALA A 164 2.88 -6.08 -4.95
N ASN A 165 1.85 -6.68 -4.34
CA ASN A 165 1.81 -8.11 -4.09
C ASN A 165 1.72 -8.86 -5.42
N ASN A 166 2.37 -10.02 -5.50
CA ASN A 166 2.22 -10.94 -6.62
C ASN A 166 0.82 -11.57 -6.60
N GLY A 167 0.26 -11.83 -7.77
CA GLY A 167 -1.06 -12.46 -7.95
C GLY A 167 -2.22 -11.50 -8.18
N ASP A 168 -3.42 -12.05 -8.25
CA ASP A 168 -4.67 -11.34 -8.60
C ASP A 168 -5.39 -10.75 -7.38
N SER A 169 -4.65 -10.06 -6.52
CA SER A 169 -5.25 -9.35 -5.39
C SER A 169 -5.91 -8.03 -5.79
N TRP A 170 -5.87 -7.63 -7.06
CA TRP A 170 -6.41 -6.35 -7.52
C TRP A 170 -7.75 -6.54 -8.24
N ASN A 171 -8.80 -5.89 -7.72
CA ASN A 171 -10.08 -5.82 -8.41
C ASN A 171 -10.19 -4.49 -9.18
N ALA A 172 -10.17 -4.56 -10.51
CA ALA A 172 -10.17 -3.39 -11.39
C ALA A 172 -11.51 -2.64 -11.39
N ASP A 173 -12.63 -3.33 -11.20
CA ASP A 173 -13.96 -2.70 -11.17
C ASP A 173 -14.16 -1.89 -9.89
N LEU A 174 -13.62 -2.39 -8.77
CA LEU A 174 -13.67 -1.70 -7.47
C LEU A 174 -12.55 -0.66 -7.30
N GLY A 175 -11.43 -0.83 -8.02
CA GLY A 175 -10.20 -0.09 -7.77
C GLY A 175 -9.64 -0.40 -6.37
N ALA A 176 -9.65 -1.67 -5.97
CA ALA A 176 -9.37 -2.06 -4.58
C ALA A 176 -8.54 -3.35 -4.48
N ASN A 177 -7.84 -3.51 -3.35
CA ASN A 177 -6.93 -4.62 -3.08
C ASN A 177 -7.60 -5.63 -2.15
N LEU A 178 -7.68 -6.90 -2.55
CA LEU A 178 -8.13 -8.00 -1.69
C LEU A 178 -7.15 -8.14 -0.52
N ILE A 179 -7.67 -8.08 0.71
CA ILE A 179 -6.88 -8.18 1.94
C ILE A 179 -7.33 -9.33 2.86
N GLY A 180 -8.41 -10.03 2.53
CA GLY A 180 -8.91 -11.17 3.29
C GLY A 180 -10.37 -11.46 2.98
N SER A 181 -11.00 -12.30 3.81
CA SER A 181 -12.42 -12.60 3.73
C SER A 181 -13.02 -12.75 5.14
N THR A 182 -14.34 -12.72 5.23
CA THR A 182 -15.09 -12.90 6.48
C THR A 182 -16.48 -13.46 6.21
N THR A 183 -17.07 -14.08 7.22
CA THR A 183 -18.46 -14.54 7.20
C THR A 183 -19.31 -13.70 8.15
N VAL A 184 -20.29 -12.99 7.57
CA VAL A 184 -21.29 -12.24 8.31
C VAL A 184 -22.38 -13.20 8.78
N LYS A 185 -22.72 -13.16 10.08
CA LYS A 185 -23.75 -13.97 10.73
C LYS A 185 -24.82 -13.13 11.39
#